data_AF-E4WQ92-F1
#
_entry.id   AF-E4WQ92-F1
#
_cell.length_a   1.000
_cell.length_b   1.000
_cell.length_c   1.000
_cell.angle_alpha   90.00
_cell.angle_beta   90.00
_cell.angle_gamma   90.00
#
_symmetry.space_group_name_H-M   'P 1'
#
loop_
_entity.id
_entity.type
_entity.pdbx_description
1 polymer ?
#
loop_
_entity_poly.entity_id
_entity_poly.type
_entity_poly.pdbx_seq_one_letter_code
_entity_poly.pdbx_strand_id
1 'polypeptide(L)'
;MKFSATSLTALVSAQRGFDPTESERVDNSVRRYFQLTTMMEHVNPEFDEKKYWTYGCNCLVLGDRPMSDPGKGRPVDELDSVCKAYKDCLKCARKTHGDMCIPEMVEYKFRITKSDEIICRDDKGSCGRDLCMCDKMFAQQHETAKDVFDEQYHMFWAPNGWEPQEECFRKGNSFSDPQCCGGSTSPFVQFNGNRKECCADGSVAMIGSC
;
A
#
# COMPACT_ATOMS: atom_id res chain seq x y z
N MET A 1 -60.78 -36.40 38.68
CA MET A 1 -60.18 -35.23 38.03
C MET A 1 -58.68 -35.46 37.93
N LYS A 2 -58.13 -35.35 36.72
CA LYS A 2 -56.75 -35.72 36.35
C LYS A 2 -55.76 -34.68 36.85
N PHE A 3 -54.66 -35.10 37.49
CA PHE A 3 -53.43 -34.30 37.54
C PHE A 3 -52.23 -35.22 37.32
N SER A 4 -51.69 -35.14 36.10
CA SER A 4 -50.44 -35.75 35.68
C SER A 4 -49.31 -34.82 36.10
N ALA A 5 -48.41 -35.28 36.96
CA ALA A 5 -47.22 -34.54 37.34
C ALA A 5 -46.13 -34.73 36.27
N THR A 6 -45.97 -33.75 35.40
CA THR A 6 -44.92 -33.73 34.37
C THR A 6 -43.61 -33.28 35.02
N SER A 7 -42.60 -34.14 34.99
CA SER A 7 -41.25 -33.83 35.46
C SER A 7 -40.56 -32.88 34.48
N LEU A 8 -40.22 -31.67 34.93
CA LEU A 8 -39.44 -30.69 34.16
C LEU A 8 -37.94 -30.97 34.38
N THR A 9 -37.30 -31.61 33.41
CA THR A 9 -35.83 -31.65 33.32
C THR A 9 -35.32 -30.29 32.87
N ALA A 10 -34.61 -29.59 33.75
CA ALA A 10 -33.89 -28.36 33.40
C ALA A 10 -32.72 -28.68 32.45
N LEU A 11 -32.80 -28.23 31.21
CA LEU A 11 -31.66 -28.17 30.29
C LEU A 11 -30.72 -27.06 30.78
N VAL A 12 -29.60 -27.44 31.39
CA VAL A 12 -28.49 -26.53 31.64
C VAL A 12 -27.85 -26.23 30.28
N SER A 13 -28.23 -25.11 29.68
CA SER A 13 -27.50 -24.56 28.54
C SER A 13 -26.15 -24.10 29.05
N ALA A 14 -25.08 -24.82 28.71
CA ALA A 14 -23.72 -24.35 28.90
C ALA A 14 -23.54 -23.12 28.02
N GLN A 15 -23.75 -21.92 28.57
CA GLN A 15 -23.28 -20.69 27.98
C GLN A 15 -21.76 -20.85 27.86
N ARG A 16 -21.26 -21.03 26.64
CA ARG A 16 -19.84 -20.89 26.34
C ARG A 16 -19.44 -19.51 26.82
N GLY A 17 -18.66 -19.46 27.90
CA GLY A 17 -18.05 -18.23 28.38
C GLY A 17 -17.25 -17.63 27.24
N PHE A 18 -17.42 -16.33 27.02
CA PHE A 18 -16.51 -15.54 26.21
C PHE A 18 -15.15 -15.58 26.92
N ASP A 19 -14.18 -16.26 26.31
CA ASP A 19 -12.81 -16.32 26.79
C ASP A 19 -12.10 -15.02 26.38
N PRO A 20 -11.73 -14.13 27.31
CA PRO A 20 -11.05 -12.87 26.99
C PRO A 20 -9.62 -13.07 26.48
N THR A 21 -9.14 -14.32 26.41
CA THR A 21 -7.79 -14.68 25.96
C THR A 21 -7.73 -15.10 24.50
N GLU A 22 -8.86 -15.10 23.78
CA GLU A 22 -8.88 -15.12 22.30
C GLU A 22 -8.52 -13.72 21.74
N SER A 23 -7.44 -13.12 22.26
CA SER A 23 -6.71 -12.05 21.59
C SER A 23 -6.00 -12.68 20.41
N GLU A 24 -6.75 -12.88 19.33
CA GLU A 24 -6.24 -13.30 18.04
C GLU A 24 -5.01 -12.46 17.69
N ARG A 25 -4.03 -13.13 17.08
CA ARG A 25 -2.90 -12.50 16.42
C ARG A 25 -3.45 -11.38 15.54
N VAL A 26 -3.25 -10.12 15.91
CA VAL A 26 -3.42 -9.02 14.96
C VAL A 26 -2.51 -9.39 13.79
N ASP A 27 -3.10 -9.78 12.67
CA ASP A 27 -2.37 -10.25 11.50
C ASP A 27 -1.34 -9.18 11.14
N ASN A 28 -0.08 -9.60 10.92
CA ASN A 28 0.99 -8.68 10.56
C ASN A 28 0.60 -7.89 9.29
N SER A 29 -0.22 -8.47 8.41
CA SER A 29 -0.80 -7.77 7.25
C SER A 29 -1.66 -6.57 7.64
N VAL A 30 -2.53 -6.74 8.63
CA VAL A 30 -3.40 -5.69 9.17
C VAL A 30 -2.54 -4.60 9.82
N ARG A 31 -1.50 -4.99 10.57
CA ARG A 31 -0.58 -4.03 11.18
C ARG A 31 0.15 -3.21 10.14
N ARG A 32 0.69 -3.84 9.10
CA ARG A 32 1.43 -3.12 8.08
C ARG A 32 0.54 -2.17 7.30
N TYR A 33 -0.65 -2.62 6.89
CA TYR A 33 -1.65 -1.76 6.27
C TYR A 33 -1.99 -0.54 7.14
N PHE A 34 -2.17 -0.75 8.45
CA PHE A 34 -2.39 0.34 9.40
C PHE A 34 -1.23 1.35 9.44
N GLN A 35 0.03 0.93 9.27
CA GLN A 35 1.16 1.87 9.21
C GLN A 35 1.12 2.76 7.97
N LEU A 36 0.68 2.22 6.82
CA LEU A 36 0.45 3.00 5.61
C LEU A 36 -0.67 4.01 5.84
N THR A 37 -1.86 3.54 6.24
CA THR A 37 -3.04 4.40 6.38
C THR A 37 -2.85 5.46 7.45
N THR A 38 -2.14 5.16 8.56
CA THR A 38 -1.74 6.17 9.55
C THR A 38 -0.96 7.33 8.92
N MET A 39 -0.05 7.06 7.98
CA MET A 39 0.68 8.13 7.29
C MET A 39 -0.22 8.87 6.29
N MET A 40 -1.09 8.17 5.58
CA MET A 40 -2.04 8.77 4.63
C MET A 40 -2.98 9.74 5.35
N GLU A 41 -3.58 9.31 6.46
CA GLU A 41 -4.51 10.11 7.28
C GLU A 41 -3.81 11.26 7.99
N HIS A 42 -2.55 11.07 8.43
CA HIS A 42 -1.76 12.15 9.02
C HIS A 42 -1.49 13.27 8.01
N VAL A 43 -1.13 12.91 6.76
CA VAL A 43 -0.81 13.89 5.73
C VAL A 43 -2.09 14.49 5.12
N ASN A 44 -3.12 13.68 4.93
CA ASN A 44 -4.44 14.08 4.44
C ASN A 44 -5.52 13.65 5.44
N PRO A 45 -5.96 14.53 6.35
CA PRO A 45 -7.00 14.21 7.33
C PRO A 45 -8.36 13.86 6.71
N GLU A 46 -8.59 14.20 5.44
CA GLU A 46 -9.77 13.87 4.65
C GLU A 46 -9.53 12.67 3.72
N PHE A 47 -8.52 11.85 4.01
CA PHE A 47 -8.24 10.66 3.22
C PHE A 47 -9.41 9.67 3.27
N ASP A 48 -9.88 9.26 2.10
CA ASP A 48 -10.97 8.30 1.95
C ASP A 48 -10.46 7.10 1.15
N GLU A 49 -10.25 5.99 1.85
CA GLU A 49 -9.84 4.71 1.25
C GLU A 49 -10.78 4.27 0.13
N LYS A 50 -12.10 4.48 0.30
CA LYS A 50 -13.09 4.05 -0.70
C LYS A 50 -12.99 4.84 -1.98
N LYS A 51 -12.53 6.09 -1.90
CA LYS A 51 -12.29 6.96 -3.05
C LYS A 51 -11.02 6.55 -3.80
N TYR A 52 -9.95 6.21 -3.08
CA TYR A 52 -8.62 6.10 -3.70
C TYR A 52 -8.18 4.65 -3.97
N TRP A 53 -8.58 3.65 -3.20
CA TRP A 53 -8.08 2.25 -3.32
C TRP A 53 -8.68 1.42 -4.44
N THR A 54 -9.59 2.02 -5.22
CA THR A 54 -10.16 1.43 -6.43
C THR A 54 -10.12 2.38 -7.62
N TYR A 55 -9.09 3.22 -7.65
CA TYR A 55 -8.89 4.25 -8.67
C TYR A 55 -7.87 3.85 -9.74
N GLY A 56 -8.19 4.12 -11.01
CA GLY A 56 -7.28 3.99 -12.13
C GLY A 56 -6.72 2.58 -12.31
N CYS A 57 -5.44 2.49 -12.67
CA CYS A 57 -4.76 1.25 -13.00
C CYS A 57 -3.80 0.76 -11.91
N ASN A 58 -3.39 1.63 -10.98
CA ASN A 58 -2.30 1.37 -10.03
C ASN A 58 -2.73 1.60 -8.58
N CYS A 59 -3.68 2.50 -8.29
CA CYS A 59 -4.26 2.68 -6.95
C CYS A 59 -5.24 1.55 -6.59
N LEU A 60 -4.86 0.29 -6.84
CA LEU A 60 -5.67 -0.89 -6.57
C LEU A 60 -5.10 -1.59 -5.34
N VAL A 61 -5.60 -1.20 -4.17
CA VAL A 61 -5.21 -1.73 -2.86
C VAL A 61 -6.29 -2.72 -2.43
N LEU A 62 -6.45 -3.77 -3.24
CA LEU A 62 -7.48 -4.81 -3.13
C LEU A 62 -6.84 -6.20 -3.08
N GLY A 63 -7.59 -7.18 -2.56
CA GLY A 63 -7.21 -8.59 -2.57
C GLY A 63 -6.25 -9.00 -1.45
N ASP A 64 -5.59 -10.14 -1.62
CA ASP A 64 -4.80 -10.78 -0.57
C ASP A 64 -3.46 -10.08 -0.29
N ARG A 65 -2.91 -9.37 -1.29
CA ARG A 65 -1.61 -8.67 -1.21
C ARG A 65 -1.69 -7.26 -1.80
N PRO A 66 -2.47 -6.37 -1.19
CA PRO A 66 -2.89 -5.14 -1.82
C PRO A 66 -1.75 -4.13 -2.06
N MET A 67 -0.62 -4.26 -1.35
CA MET A 67 0.53 -3.36 -1.48
C MET A 67 1.57 -3.89 -2.49
N SER A 68 1.76 -5.21 -2.55
CA SER A 68 2.68 -5.89 -3.46
C SER A 68 2.08 -6.16 -4.84
N ASP A 69 0.76 -6.25 -4.94
CA ASP A 69 0.10 -6.61 -6.20
C ASP A 69 0.38 -5.57 -7.28
N PRO A 70 0.89 -6.01 -8.45
CA PRO A 70 1.28 -5.08 -9.49
C PRO A 70 0.06 -4.35 -10.05
N GLY A 71 0.28 -3.10 -10.44
CA GLY A 71 -0.69 -2.34 -11.22
C GLY A 71 -1.09 -3.05 -12.53
N LYS A 72 -2.22 -2.65 -13.08
CA LYS A 72 -2.80 -3.24 -14.29
C LYS A 72 -2.22 -2.65 -15.57
N GLY A 73 -1.54 -1.50 -15.52
CA GLY A 73 -0.98 -0.91 -16.73
C GLY A 73 -0.35 0.45 -16.52
N ARG A 74 -0.33 1.24 -17.59
CA ARG A 74 0.09 2.65 -17.54
C ARG A 74 -0.88 3.44 -16.65
N PRO A 75 -0.38 4.45 -15.92
CA PRO A 75 -1.26 5.29 -15.14
C PRO A 75 -2.18 6.10 -16.05
N VAL A 76 -3.44 6.27 -15.62
CA VAL A 76 -4.44 7.07 -16.36
C VAL A 76 -4.23 8.56 -16.21
N ASP A 77 -3.70 9.00 -15.07
CA ASP A 77 -3.42 10.39 -14.74
C ASP A 77 -2.27 10.53 -13.72
N GLU A 78 -2.14 11.72 -13.11
CA GLU A 78 -1.11 12.03 -12.12
C GLU A 78 -1.33 11.30 -10.79
N LEU A 79 -2.57 11.21 -10.31
CA LEU A 79 -2.90 10.49 -9.07
C LEU A 79 -2.54 9.00 -9.19
N ASP A 80 -2.91 8.38 -10.32
CA ASP A 80 -2.58 7.00 -10.61
C ASP A 80 -1.07 6.80 -10.83
N SER A 81 -0.37 7.82 -11.33
CA SER A 81 1.09 7.81 -11.43
C SER A 81 1.77 7.78 -10.07
N VAL A 82 1.22 8.47 -9.06
CA VAL A 82 1.70 8.42 -7.68
C VAL A 82 1.53 7.02 -7.08
N CYS A 83 0.37 6.38 -7.28
CA CYS A 83 0.16 4.99 -6.85
C CYS A 83 1.09 4.00 -7.56
N LYS A 84 1.37 4.24 -8.84
CA LYS A 84 2.38 3.48 -9.57
C LYS A 84 3.78 3.64 -8.96
N ALA A 85 4.19 4.87 -8.66
CA ALA A 85 5.48 5.17 -8.05
C ALA A 85 5.62 4.50 -6.68
N TYR A 86 4.55 4.47 -5.89
CA TYR A 86 4.49 3.73 -4.63
C TYR A 86 4.77 2.23 -4.82
N LYS A 87 4.02 1.56 -5.70
CA LYS A 87 4.21 0.13 -5.97
C LYS A 87 5.60 -0.19 -6.53
N ASP A 88 6.12 0.69 -7.39
CA ASP A 88 7.48 0.57 -7.93
C ASP A 88 8.54 0.74 -6.82
N CYS A 89 8.34 1.64 -5.85
CA CYS A 89 9.21 1.83 -4.69
C CYS A 89 9.26 0.56 -3.83
N LEU A 90 8.09 0.00 -3.49
CA LEU A 90 7.99 -1.25 -2.72
C LEU A 90 8.68 -2.42 -3.43
N LYS A 91 8.48 -2.53 -4.74
CA LYS A 91 9.13 -3.55 -5.57
C LYS A 91 10.66 -3.39 -5.56
N CYS A 92 11.16 -2.16 -5.61
CA CYS A 92 12.59 -1.89 -5.48
C CYS A 92 13.13 -2.24 -4.10
N ALA A 93 12.41 -1.92 -3.01
CA ALA A 93 12.79 -2.33 -1.67
C ALA A 93 12.91 -3.86 -1.57
N ARG A 94 11.93 -4.60 -2.09
CA ARG A 94 11.99 -6.06 -2.13
C ARG A 94 13.15 -6.58 -2.98
N LYS A 95 13.39 -6.00 -4.15
CA LYS A 95 14.53 -6.38 -5.02
C LYS A 95 15.87 -6.20 -4.31
N THR A 96 16.02 -5.13 -3.53
CA THR A 96 17.26 -4.80 -2.80
C THR A 96 17.47 -5.68 -1.58
N HIS A 97 16.42 -5.92 -0.80
CA HIS A 97 16.52 -6.61 0.51
C HIS A 97 16.18 -8.11 0.46
N GLY A 98 15.79 -8.61 -0.71
CA GLY A 98 15.43 -10.02 -0.93
C GLY A 98 13.96 -10.32 -0.65
N ASP A 99 13.57 -11.56 -0.92
CA ASP A 99 12.17 -11.99 -0.95
C ASP A 99 11.44 -11.94 0.38
N MET A 100 12.16 -11.83 1.51
CA MET A 100 11.57 -11.66 2.83
C MET A 100 11.17 -10.21 3.13
N CYS A 101 11.61 -9.26 2.31
CA CYS A 101 11.18 -7.86 2.38
C CYS A 101 9.80 -7.70 1.73
N ILE A 102 8.77 -8.20 2.42
CA ILE A 102 7.40 -8.26 1.92
C ILE A 102 6.63 -7.07 2.50
N PRO A 103 6.13 -6.14 1.67
CA PRO A 103 5.37 -4.97 2.10
C PRO A 103 4.21 -5.30 3.04
N GLU A 104 3.54 -6.43 2.87
CA GLU A 104 2.45 -6.84 3.75
C GLU A 104 2.91 -7.30 5.14
N MET A 105 4.15 -7.73 5.32
CA MET A 105 4.55 -8.44 6.55
C MET A 105 5.64 -7.76 7.35
N VAL A 106 6.46 -6.92 6.71
CA VAL A 106 7.56 -6.25 7.39
C VAL A 106 7.07 -4.95 8.00
N GLU A 107 6.85 -4.99 9.32
CA GLU A 107 6.64 -3.80 10.13
C GLU A 107 7.92 -2.95 10.21
N TYR A 108 7.73 -1.65 10.39
CA TYR A 108 8.82 -0.70 10.58
C TYR A 108 8.56 0.26 11.74
N LYS A 109 9.61 0.90 12.24
CA LYS A 109 9.52 1.93 13.27
C LYS A 109 9.43 3.30 12.60
N PHE A 110 8.40 4.05 12.91
CA PHE A 110 8.29 5.46 12.54
C PHE A 110 7.80 6.30 13.72
N ARG A 111 7.94 7.62 13.60
CA ARG A 111 7.31 8.60 14.49
C ARG A 111 6.84 9.80 13.68
N ILE A 112 5.76 10.42 14.13
CA ILE A 112 5.37 11.76 13.71
C ILE A 112 5.89 12.73 14.76
N THR A 113 6.60 13.77 14.35
CA THR A 113 7.15 14.78 15.28
C THR A 113 6.08 15.81 15.69
N LYS A 114 6.43 16.67 16.64
CA LYS A 114 5.60 17.84 16.98
C LYS A 114 5.51 18.88 15.86
N SER A 115 6.37 18.78 14.85
CA SER A 115 6.37 19.63 13.66
C SER A 115 5.75 18.90 12.46
N ASP A 116 4.91 17.90 12.74
CA ASP A 116 4.19 17.06 11.76
C ASP A 116 5.07 16.31 10.75
N GLU A 117 6.36 16.15 11.07
CA GLU A 117 7.29 15.41 10.21
C GLU A 117 7.21 13.90 10.48
N ILE A 118 6.99 13.12 9.43
CA ILE A 118 7.13 11.66 9.48
C ILE A 118 8.60 11.28 9.43
N ILE A 119 9.09 10.58 10.45
CA ILE A 119 10.47 10.10 10.57
C ILE A 119 10.47 8.59 10.67
N CYS A 120 11.00 7.93 9.65
CA CYS A 120 11.38 6.52 9.71
C CYS A 120 12.55 6.35 10.68
N ARG A 121 12.58 5.27 11.45
CA ARG A 121 13.52 5.08 12.58
C ARG A 121 14.33 3.81 12.51
N ASP A 122 14.00 2.86 11.65
CA ASP A 122 14.87 1.71 11.40
C ASP A 122 16.19 2.14 10.76
N ASP A 123 17.17 1.25 10.87
CA ASP A 123 18.53 1.47 10.41
C ASP A 123 18.58 1.73 8.90
N LYS A 124 19.48 2.61 8.47
CA LYS A 124 19.73 2.87 7.06
C LYS A 124 20.12 1.58 6.35
N GLY A 125 19.54 1.34 5.18
CA GLY A 125 19.78 0.13 4.41
C GLY A 125 19.07 -1.11 4.95
N SER A 126 18.07 -0.95 5.84
CA SER A 126 17.17 -2.03 6.23
C SER A 126 15.90 -2.02 5.38
N CYS A 127 15.30 -3.20 5.18
CA CYS A 127 13.99 -3.32 4.53
C CYS A 127 12.93 -2.44 5.21
N GLY A 128 12.81 -2.49 6.54
CA GLY A 128 11.81 -1.71 7.28
C GLY A 128 11.98 -0.20 7.05
N ARG A 129 13.22 0.29 7.01
CA ARG A 129 13.51 1.69 6.70
C ARG A 129 13.03 2.07 5.31
N ASP A 130 13.36 1.29 4.30
CA ASP A 130 13.03 1.63 2.92
C ASP A 130 11.53 1.49 2.64
N LEU A 131 10.84 0.52 3.24
CA LEU A 131 9.37 0.41 3.19
C LEU A 131 8.70 1.64 3.82
N CYS A 132 9.14 2.05 5.02
CA CYS A 132 8.66 3.27 5.66
C CYS A 132 8.84 4.50 4.77
N MET A 133 9.98 4.59 4.07
CA MET A 133 10.25 5.71 3.17
C MET A 133 9.36 5.69 1.93
N CYS A 134 9.03 4.51 1.39
CA CYS A 134 8.04 4.38 0.32
C CYS A 134 6.65 4.86 0.78
N ASP A 135 6.21 4.44 1.98
CA ASP A 135 4.91 4.84 2.53
C ASP A 135 4.85 6.35 2.83
N LYS A 136 5.91 6.92 3.42
CA LYS A 136 6.04 8.37 3.63
C LYS A 136 5.95 9.14 2.31
N MET A 137 6.73 8.73 1.30
CA MET A 137 6.73 9.35 -0.02
C MET A 137 5.33 9.31 -0.63
N PHE A 138 4.66 8.16 -0.53
CA PHE A 138 3.33 7.98 -1.08
C PHE A 138 2.30 8.89 -0.41
N ALA A 139 2.25 8.94 0.92
CA ALA A 139 1.34 9.83 1.65
C ALA A 139 1.53 11.31 1.24
N GLN A 140 2.78 11.77 1.15
CA GLN A 140 3.11 13.13 0.77
C GLN A 140 2.71 13.44 -0.68
N GLN A 141 3.04 12.59 -1.65
CA GLN A 141 2.71 12.82 -3.05
C GLN A 141 1.22 12.65 -3.34
N HIS A 142 0.57 11.71 -2.67
CA HIS A 142 -0.85 11.47 -2.86
C HIS A 142 -1.67 12.66 -2.40
N GLU A 143 -1.31 13.32 -1.30
CA GLU A 143 -1.97 14.55 -0.86
C GLU A 143 -1.89 15.63 -1.94
N THR A 144 -0.72 15.80 -2.58
CA THR A 144 -0.55 16.80 -3.65
C THR A 144 -1.33 16.48 -4.92
N ALA A 145 -1.63 15.21 -5.19
CA ALA A 145 -2.34 14.76 -6.38
C ALA A 145 -3.83 14.44 -6.13
N LYS A 146 -4.33 14.59 -4.89
CA LYS A 146 -5.67 14.13 -4.49
C LYS A 146 -6.81 14.78 -5.28
N ASP A 147 -6.62 16.02 -5.73
CA ASP A 147 -7.62 16.81 -6.45
C ASP A 147 -7.70 16.46 -7.95
N VAL A 148 -6.77 15.63 -8.46
CA VAL A 148 -6.81 15.07 -9.83
C VAL A 148 -7.88 14.00 -9.98
N PHE A 149 -8.39 13.46 -8.86
CA PHE A 149 -9.39 12.42 -8.85
C PHE A 149 -10.56 12.70 -9.80
N ASP A 150 -10.85 11.71 -10.64
CA ASP A 150 -11.96 11.71 -11.59
C ASP A 150 -12.77 10.41 -11.48
N GLU A 151 -14.05 10.52 -11.12
CA GLU A 151 -14.94 9.37 -10.94
C GLU A 151 -14.98 8.43 -12.15
N GLN A 152 -14.71 8.94 -13.37
CA GLN A 152 -14.71 8.11 -14.58
C GLN A 152 -13.68 6.96 -14.56
N TYR A 153 -12.63 7.06 -13.74
CA TYR A 153 -11.61 6.02 -13.58
C TYR A 153 -11.78 5.19 -12.30
N HIS A 154 -12.91 5.34 -11.61
CA HIS A 154 -13.19 4.64 -10.36
C HIS A 154 -14.03 3.37 -10.61
N MET A 155 -13.57 2.23 -10.11
CA MET A 155 -14.21 0.91 -10.38
C MET A 155 -15.70 0.86 -10.03
N PHE A 156 -16.13 1.55 -8.97
CA PHE A 156 -17.51 1.49 -8.50
C PHE A 156 -18.32 2.76 -8.77
N TRP A 157 -17.68 3.87 -9.11
CA TRP A 157 -18.34 5.19 -9.23
C TRP A 157 -18.36 5.70 -10.66
N ALA A 158 -17.57 5.10 -11.56
CA ALA A 158 -17.56 5.46 -12.96
C ALA A 158 -18.96 5.30 -13.58
N PRO A 159 -19.52 6.34 -14.21
CA PRO A 159 -20.83 6.27 -14.85
C PRO A 159 -20.94 5.21 -15.94
N ASN A 160 -19.82 4.86 -16.57
CA ASN A 160 -19.74 3.90 -17.67
C ASN A 160 -19.27 2.50 -17.23
N GLY A 161 -19.06 2.25 -15.93
CA GLY A 161 -18.55 0.97 -15.42
C GLY A 161 -17.10 0.73 -15.82
N TRP A 162 -16.18 1.54 -15.29
CA TRP A 162 -14.74 1.40 -15.54
C TRP A 162 -14.20 0.10 -14.95
N GLU A 163 -13.60 -0.74 -15.81
CA GLU A 163 -13.02 -2.03 -15.42
C GLU A 163 -11.49 -2.01 -15.67
N PRO A 164 -10.65 -1.82 -14.63
CA PRO A 164 -9.19 -1.76 -14.79
C PRO A 164 -8.57 -2.98 -15.50
N GLN A 165 -9.21 -4.14 -15.41
CA GLN A 165 -8.77 -5.38 -16.02
C GLN A 165 -8.84 -5.32 -17.56
N GLU A 166 -9.77 -4.55 -18.09
CA GLU A 166 -10.05 -4.44 -19.52
C GLU A 166 -9.44 -3.16 -20.12
N GLU A 167 -9.52 -2.05 -19.37
CA GLU A 167 -9.15 -0.71 -19.83
C GLU A 167 -7.68 -0.36 -19.62
N CYS A 168 -6.99 -1.01 -18.66
CA CYS A 168 -5.60 -0.68 -18.36
C CYS A 168 -4.63 -1.32 -19.36
N PHE A 169 -4.18 -0.51 -20.31
CA PHE A 169 -3.21 -0.94 -21.30
C PHE A 169 -1.86 -1.30 -20.68
N ARG A 170 -1.50 -2.58 -20.76
CA ARG A 170 -0.11 -3.03 -20.73
C ARG A 170 0.42 -2.95 -22.16
N LYS A 171 1.29 -1.98 -22.48
CA LYS A 171 2.00 -2.03 -23.77
C LYS A 171 2.73 -3.37 -23.89
N GLY A 172 2.57 -4.04 -25.02
CA GLY A 172 3.45 -5.15 -25.42
C GLY A 172 4.84 -4.65 -25.82
N ASN A 173 5.85 -5.49 -25.56
CA ASN A 173 7.23 -5.50 -26.10
C ASN A 173 7.97 -4.15 -26.28
N SER A 174 7.77 -3.17 -25.40
CA SER A 174 8.81 -2.16 -25.20
C SER A 174 9.93 -2.83 -24.40
N PHE A 175 11.11 -3.00 -25.00
CA PHE A 175 12.30 -3.43 -24.26
C PHE A 175 12.61 -2.41 -23.16
N SER A 176 12.16 -2.69 -21.94
CA SER A 176 12.44 -1.90 -20.74
C SER A 176 13.41 -2.68 -19.87
N ASP A 177 14.38 -1.96 -19.32
CA ASP A 177 15.29 -2.47 -18.31
C ASP A 177 14.95 -1.80 -16.97
N PRO A 178 14.03 -2.35 -16.15
CA PRO A 178 13.63 -1.72 -14.89
C PRO A 178 14.75 -1.82 -13.86
N GLN A 179 15.31 -0.67 -13.52
CA GLN A 179 16.35 -0.47 -12.51
C GLN A 179 15.84 0.37 -11.34
N CYS A 180 16.50 0.27 -10.20
CA CYS A 180 16.12 0.95 -8.96
C CYS A 180 17.22 1.93 -8.55
N CYS A 181 16.84 3.13 -8.12
CA CYS A 181 17.74 4.15 -7.59
C CYS A 181 17.24 4.64 -6.23
N GLY A 182 18.14 5.10 -5.38
CA GLY A 182 17.82 5.55 -4.03
C GLY A 182 17.94 4.43 -2.99
N GLY A 183 17.11 4.50 -1.95
CA GLY A 183 17.23 3.67 -0.75
C GLY A 183 18.17 4.29 0.29
N SER A 184 18.08 3.83 1.54
CA SER A 184 18.84 4.30 2.71
C SER A 184 18.58 5.75 3.16
N THR A 185 18.70 6.72 2.24
CA THR A 185 18.57 8.16 2.51
C THR A 185 17.46 8.84 1.71
N SER A 186 16.96 8.20 0.65
CA SER A 186 15.82 8.63 -0.16
C SER A 186 14.91 7.43 -0.47
N PRO A 187 13.61 7.63 -0.74
CA PRO A 187 12.75 6.54 -1.21
C PRO A 187 13.27 5.99 -2.55
N PHE A 188 12.99 4.72 -2.82
CA PHE A 188 13.36 4.13 -4.10
C PHE A 188 12.55 4.72 -5.26
N VAL A 189 13.22 4.92 -6.40
CA VAL A 189 12.61 5.25 -7.68
C VAL A 189 12.97 4.17 -8.68
N GLN A 190 11.97 3.59 -9.35
CA GLN A 190 12.19 2.70 -10.48
C GLN A 190 12.33 3.52 -11.76
N PHE A 191 13.33 3.22 -12.58
CA PHE A 191 13.58 3.87 -13.86
C PHE A 191 13.91 2.85 -14.95
N ASN A 192 13.94 3.29 -16.21
CA ASN A 192 14.35 2.46 -17.34
C ASN A 192 15.84 2.67 -17.62
N GLY A 193 16.66 1.67 -17.29
CA GLY A 193 18.12 1.63 -17.50
C GLY A 193 18.55 1.78 -18.96
N ASN A 194 17.65 1.56 -19.92
CA ASN A 194 17.92 1.83 -21.34
C ASN A 194 17.97 3.34 -21.67
N ARG A 195 17.57 4.22 -20.74
CA ARG A 195 17.45 5.68 -20.99
C ARG A 195 17.98 6.55 -19.85
N LYS A 196 18.00 6.01 -18.64
CA LYS A 196 18.32 6.75 -17.42
C LYS A 196 19.37 5.99 -16.61
N GLU A 197 20.03 6.70 -15.71
CA GLU A 197 21.03 6.18 -14.78
C GLU A 197 20.76 6.68 -13.36
N CYS A 198 21.36 6.02 -12.36
CA CYS A 198 21.30 6.40 -10.96
C CYS A 198 22.59 7.13 -10.58
N CYS A 199 22.48 8.40 -10.21
CA CYS A 199 23.62 9.23 -9.81
C CYS A 199 24.11 8.88 -8.40
N ALA A 200 25.34 9.30 -8.07
CA ALA A 200 25.95 9.03 -6.77
C ALA A 200 25.19 9.67 -5.59
N ASP A 201 24.41 10.71 -5.85
CA ASP A 201 23.53 11.37 -4.88
C ASP A 201 22.16 10.67 -4.71
N GLY A 202 21.90 9.59 -5.45
CA GLY A 202 20.64 8.85 -5.43
C GLY A 202 19.54 9.45 -6.29
N SER A 203 19.84 10.47 -7.10
CA SER A 203 18.92 11.00 -8.11
C SER A 203 18.94 10.18 -9.40
N VAL A 204 17.86 10.26 -10.18
CA VAL A 204 17.76 9.59 -11.48
C VAL A 204 17.90 10.63 -12.59
N ALA A 205 18.90 10.47 -13.45
CA ALA A 205 19.16 11.35 -14.59
C ALA A 205 19.08 10.60 -15.93
N MET A 206 19.10 11.34 -17.05
CA MET A 206 19.35 10.72 -18.36
C MET A 206 20.78 10.19 -18.41
N ILE A 207 21.03 9.13 -19.16
CA ILE A 207 22.38 8.54 -19.29
C ILE A 207 23.39 9.62 -19.72
N GLY A 208 24.50 9.72 -18.98
CA GLY A 208 25.57 10.71 -19.17
C GLY A 208 25.25 12.10 -18.61
N SER A 209 24.29 12.21 -17.68
CA SER A 209 23.83 13.50 -17.13
C SER A 209 23.91 13.60 -15.61
N CYS A 210 24.52 12.60 -14.94
CA CYS A 210 25.21 12.83 -13.67
C CYS A 210 26.53 13.60 -13.94
#